data_AF-A0A382VW06-F1
#
_entry.id   AF-A0A382VW06-F1
#
_cell.length_a   1.000
_cell.length_b   1.000
_cell.length_c   1.000
_cell.angle_alpha   90.00
_cell.angle_beta   90.00
_cell.angle_gamma   90.00
#
_symmetry.space_group_name_H-M   'P 1'
#
loop_
_entity.id
_entity.type
_entity.pdbx_description
1 polymer ?
#
loop_
_entity_poly.entity_id
_entity_poly.type
_entity_poly.pdbx_seq_one_letter_code
_entity_poly.pdbx_strand_id
1 'polypeptide(L)'
;MGLEFRFSLCGQGLLPQVFSALVVDFAGFFSKFCHVSMTTAIYPGTFDPITNGHLDVLARACRLFDKVIVAVASDNFSKKVTFGVDDRVRLIQENVSDLPQVLVESFSGLLVDYACKTEASVIIRGLRAVSDFEYEFQMGQMNRHLDSELETIFLMPNEKY
;
A
#
# COMPACT_ATOMS: atom_id res chain seq x y z
N MET A 1 -0.36 40.48 14.09
CA MET A 1 -0.16 39.25 13.28
C MET A 1 -0.63 39.60 11.87
N GLY A 2 0.18 40.04 10.90
CA GLY A 2 1.41 39.46 10.34
C GLY A 2 1.03 38.28 9.43
N LEU A 3 1.14 38.26 8.09
CA LEU A 3 1.75 39.16 7.09
C LEU A 3 0.75 39.42 5.94
N GLU A 4 0.51 40.68 5.60
CA GLU A 4 -0.12 41.11 4.33
C GLU A 4 1.01 41.67 3.44
N PHE A 5 1.27 41.05 2.28
CA PHE A 5 2.23 41.59 1.31
C PHE A 5 1.60 42.78 0.58
N ARG A 6 1.86 43.99 1.08
CA ARG A 6 1.56 45.25 0.39
C ARG A 6 2.60 45.49 -0.72
N PHE A 7 2.22 45.31 -1.97
CA PHE A 7 2.92 45.93 -3.10
C PHE A 7 2.43 47.36 -3.27
N SER A 8 3.27 48.32 -2.86
CA SER A 8 3.07 49.74 -3.16
C SER A 8 3.54 50.02 -4.58
N LEU A 9 2.61 50.30 -5.49
CA LEU A 9 2.91 50.91 -6.78
C LEU A 9 2.30 52.31 -6.79
N CYS A 10 3.02 53.27 -6.21
CA CYS A 10 2.81 54.69 -6.46
C CYS A 10 3.36 54.98 -7.86
N GLY A 11 2.47 55.34 -8.78
CA GLY A 11 2.80 55.52 -10.19
C GLY A 11 3.72 56.70 -10.44
N GLN A 12 4.88 56.42 -11.04
CA GLN A 12 5.50 57.26 -12.07
C GLN A 12 6.11 56.31 -13.10
N GLY A 13 5.69 56.46 -14.35
CA GLY A 13 6.04 55.53 -15.42
C GLY A 13 7.51 55.56 -15.78
N LEU A 14 8.02 54.43 -16.28
CA LEU A 14 8.99 54.37 -17.38
C LEU A 14 9.26 52.91 -17.80
N LEU A 15 9.02 52.67 -19.10
CA LEU A 15 9.62 51.71 -20.03
C LEU A 15 9.00 50.29 -20.23
N PRO A 16 8.80 49.87 -21.50
CA PRO A 16 8.09 48.66 -21.86
C PRO A 16 9.05 47.47 -22.06
N GLN A 17 9.43 46.76 -21.00
CA GLN A 17 10.10 45.44 -21.13
C GLN A 17 9.70 44.39 -20.11
N VAL A 18 8.59 44.59 -19.37
CA VAL A 18 8.10 43.58 -18.41
C VAL A 18 6.60 43.33 -18.62
N PHE A 19 6.25 42.86 -19.81
CA PHE A 19 4.91 42.32 -20.10
C PHE A 19 5.08 40.99 -20.83
N SER A 20 5.54 39.95 -20.11
CA SER A 20 5.65 38.60 -20.67
C SER A 20 5.51 37.46 -19.64
N ALA A 21 5.23 37.72 -18.36
CA ALA A 21 5.35 36.68 -17.35
C ALA A 21 4.23 36.68 -16.30
N LEU A 22 2.98 36.89 -16.73
CA LEU A 22 1.83 36.66 -15.85
C LEU A 22 0.57 36.24 -16.61
N VAL A 23 0.75 35.37 -17.58
CA VAL A 23 -0.29 34.37 -17.90
C VAL A 23 0.26 33.07 -17.34
N VAL A 24 0.00 32.84 -16.05
CA VAL A 24 0.26 31.54 -15.44
C VAL A 24 -0.71 30.58 -16.12
N ASP A 25 -0.15 29.73 -16.98
CA ASP A 25 -0.86 28.73 -17.77
C ASP A 25 -1.54 27.71 -16.83
N PHE A 26 -2.81 27.96 -16.49
CA PHE A 26 -3.63 27.08 -15.66
C PHE A 26 -3.88 25.71 -16.32
N ALA A 27 -3.69 25.58 -17.64
CA ALA A 27 -3.86 24.31 -18.34
C ALA A 27 -2.71 23.32 -18.04
N GLY A 28 -1.50 23.81 -17.80
CA GLY A 28 -0.33 22.99 -17.46
C GLY A 28 -0.30 22.47 -16.02
N PHE A 29 -1.00 23.13 -15.08
CA PHE A 29 -0.99 22.79 -13.66
C PHE A 29 -1.85 21.55 -13.35
N PHE A 30 -2.99 21.37 -14.04
CA PHE A 30 -3.85 20.19 -13.86
C PHE A 30 -3.33 18.94 -14.60
N SER A 31 -2.60 19.10 -15.71
CA SER A 31 -2.02 17.96 -16.44
C SER A 31 -0.92 17.22 -15.66
N LYS A 32 -0.43 17.78 -14.55
CA LYS A 32 0.63 17.17 -13.72
C LYS A 32 0.12 16.30 -12.55
N PHE A 33 -1.19 16.20 -12.36
CA PHE A 33 -1.80 15.50 -11.21
C PHE A 33 -2.67 14.29 -11.59
N CYS A 34 -2.43 13.69 -12.75
CA CYS A 34 -2.98 12.37 -13.07
C CYS A 34 -1.83 11.39 -13.38
N HIS A 35 -0.88 11.28 -12.46
CA HIS A 35 -0.09 10.06 -12.39
C HIS A 35 -0.92 9.09 -11.56
N VAL A 36 -1.72 8.25 -12.23
CA VAL A 36 -2.31 7.07 -11.58
C VAL A 36 -1.13 6.13 -11.31
N SER A 37 -0.48 6.29 -10.16
CA SER A 37 0.56 5.35 -9.74
C SER A 37 -0.12 4.03 -9.41
N MET A 38 0.08 3.03 -10.27
CA MET A 38 -0.37 1.66 -10.02
C MET A 38 0.21 1.18 -8.70
N THR A 39 -0.63 1.08 -7.68
CA THR A 39 -0.16 0.77 -6.32
C THR A 39 -0.29 -0.72 -6.09
N THR A 40 0.86 -1.41 -5.99
CA THR A 40 0.92 -2.83 -5.66
C THR A 40 1.06 -2.99 -4.15
N ALA A 41 0.16 -3.77 -3.55
CA ALA A 41 0.22 -4.13 -2.15
C ALA A 41 0.49 -5.63 -1.97
N ILE A 42 1.19 -5.99 -0.90
CA ILE A 42 1.37 -7.37 -0.46
C ILE A 42 0.47 -7.62 0.75
N TYR A 43 -0.27 -8.72 0.74
CA TYR A 43 -0.98 -9.25 1.89
C TYR A 43 -0.30 -10.55 2.35
N PRO A 44 0.68 -10.47 3.27
CA PRO A 44 1.48 -11.62 3.65
C PRO A 44 0.83 -12.40 4.78
N GLY A 45 1.00 -13.72 4.78
CA GLY A 45 0.49 -14.58 5.84
C GLY A 45 0.87 -16.04 5.65
N THR A 46 0.68 -16.83 6.71
CA THR A 46 0.79 -18.29 6.60
C THR A 46 -0.45 -18.88 5.93
N PHE A 47 -1.65 -18.35 6.19
CA PHE A 47 -2.91 -18.82 5.58
C PHE A 47 -3.09 -20.36 5.68
N ASP A 48 -3.08 -20.88 6.90
CA ASP A 48 -3.11 -22.32 7.18
C ASP A 48 -4.35 -22.73 8.00
N PRO A 49 -5.53 -22.90 7.36
CA PRO A 49 -5.85 -22.53 5.98
C PRO A 49 -6.28 -21.04 5.87
N ILE A 50 -6.56 -20.59 4.65
CA ILE A 50 -7.28 -19.33 4.43
C ILE A 50 -8.69 -19.40 5.08
N THR A 51 -9.20 -18.25 5.54
CA THR A 51 -10.48 -18.15 6.27
C THR A 51 -11.30 -16.98 5.73
N ASN A 52 -12.59 -16.91 6.07
CA ASN A 52 -13.46 -15.80 5.66
C ASN A 52 -12.97 -14.44 6.16
N GLY A 53 -12.35 -14.38 7.33
CA GLY A 53 -11.72 -13.14 7.82
C GLY A 53 -10.55 -12.67 6.94
N HIS A 54 -9.73 -13.60 6.44
CA HIS A 54 -8.68 -13.27 5.47
C HIS A 54 -9.27 -12.78 4.14
N LEU A 55 -10.34 -13.42 3.66
CA LEU A 55 -11.03 -13.04 2.43
C LEU A 55 -11.70 -11.66 2.54
N ASP A 56 -12.27 -11.31 3.70
CA ASP A 56 -12.81 -9.97 3.95
C ASP A 56 -11.72 -8.90 3.87
N VAL A 57 -10.58 -9.12 4.53
CA VAL A 57 -9.42 -8.20 4.45
C VAL A 57 -8.93 -8.05 3.02
N LEU A 58 -8.79 -9.16 2.28
CA LEU A 58 -8.38 -9.15 0.88
C LEU A 58 -9.36 -8.38 -0.01
N ALA A 59 -10.67 -8.65 0.12
CA ALA A 59 -11.71 -7.95 -0.64
C ALA A 59 -11.73 -6.45 -0.34
N ARG A 60 -11.38 -6.04 0.87
CA ARG A 60 -11.21 -4.62 1.23
C ARG A 60 -9.96 -4.02 0.62
N ALA A 61 -8.84 -4.72 0.66
CA ALA A 61 -7.61 -4.31 0.01
C ALA A 61 -7.77 -4.13 -1.50
N CYS A 62 -8.51 -5.02 -2.16
CA CYS A 62 -8.79 -4.95 -3.61
C CYS A 62 -9.59 -3.69 -4.03
N ARG A 63 -10.19 -2.97 -3.08
CA ARG A 63 -10.86 -1.66 -3.34
C ARG A 63 -9.93 -0.47 -3.17
N LEU A 64 -8.75 -0.68 -2.59
CA LEU A 64 -7.78 0.36 -2.23
C LEU A 64 -6.55 0.34 -3.14
N PHE A 65 -6.24 -0.81 -3.73
CA PHE A 65 -5.01 -1.02 -4.51
C PHE A 65 -5.33 -1.62 -5.88
N ASP A 66 -4.52 -1.26 -6.87
CA ASP A 66 -4.68 -1.75 -8.24
C ASP A 66 -4.25 -3.21 -8.40
N LYS A 67 -3.31 -3.66 -7.56
CA LYS A 67 -2.83 -5.04 -7.50
C LYS A 67 -2.61 -5.46 -6.05
N VAL A 68 -3.07 -6.66 -5.69
CA VAL A 68 -2.83 -7.25 -4.38
C VAL A 68 -2.16 -8.61 -4.53
N ILE A 69 -0.95 -8.77 -3.98
CA ILE A 69 -0.22 -10.02 -3.95
C ILE A 69 -0.47 -10.69 -2.60
N VAL A 70 -1.21 -11.79 -2.57
CA VAL A 70 -1.34 -12.65 -1.40
C VAL A 70 -0.06 -13.47 -1.28
N ALA A 71 0.84 -13.04 -0.39
CA ALA A 71 2.17 -13.63 -0.23
C ALA A 71 2.16 -14.71 0.85
N VAL A 72 2.18 -15.97 0.41
CA VAL A 72 2.10 -17.14 1.26
C VAL A 72 3.51 -17.48 1.77
N ALA A 73 3.74 -17.35 3.08
CA ALA A 73 5.05 -17.69 3.63
C ALA A 73 5.32 -19.20 3.45
N SER A 74 6.40 -19.53 2.74
CA SER A 74 6.90 -20.89 2.54
C SER A 74 7.53 -21.42 3.82
N ASP A 75 8.33 -20.58 4.47
CA ASP A 75 9.10 -20.94 5.63
C ASP A 75 8.40 -20.45 6.90
N ASN A 76 7.91 -21.38 7.71
CA ASN A 76 7.42 -21.06 9.04
C ASN A 76 8.18 -21.89 10.09
N PHE A 77 9.43 -21.49 10.34
CA PHE A 77 10.34 -22.21 11.25
C PHE A 77 9.80 -22.34 12.69
N SER A 78 8.83 -21.49 13.08
CA SER A 78 8.29 -21.43 14.44
C SER A 78 6.94 -22.11 14.63
N LYS A 79 6.25 -22.54 13.56
CA LYS A 79 4.89 -23.11 13.66
C LYS A 79 4.75 -24.37 12.81
N LYS A 80 4.24 -25.44 13.41
CA LYS A 80 3.77 -26.61 12.65
C LYS A 80 2.59 -26.18 11.79
N VAL A 81 2.75 -26.25 10.47
CA VAL A 81 1.68 -26.01 9.51
C VAL A 81 0.90 -27.31 9.25
N THR A 82 -0.41 -27.18 9.03
CA THR A 82 -1.35 -28.26 8.73
C THR A 82 -1.29 -28.62 7.25
N PHE A 83 -1.18 -27.61 6.38
CA PHE A 83 -1.12 -27.76 4.93
C PHE A 83 0.26 -27.39 4.37
N GLY A 84 0.68 -28.09 3.32
CA GLY A 84 1.87 -27.74 2.54
C GLY A 84 1.71 -26.37 1.88
N VAL A 85 2.82 -25.73 1.51
CA VAL A 85 2.77 -24.40 0.84
C VAL A 85 1.95 -24.43 -0.44
N ASP A 86 2.10 -25.49 -1.24
CA ASP A 86 1.36 -25.65 -2.50
C ASP A 86 -0.14 -25.80 -2.26
N ASP A 87 -0.54 -26.57 -1.24
CA ASP A 87 -1.94 -26.72 -0.84
C ASP A 87 -2.53 -25.39 -0.37
N ARG A 88 -1.78 -24.61 0.42
CA ARG A 88 -2.22 -23.29 0.91
C ARG A 88 -2.40 -22.31 -0.24
N VAL A 89 -1.43 -22.23 -1.16
CA VAL A 89 -1.53 -21.41 -2.38
C VAL A 89 -2.77 -21.82 -3.19
N ARG A 90 -2.94 -23.12 -3.43
CA ARG A 90 -4.09 -23.64 -4.17
C ARG A 90 -5.43 -23.29 -3.52
N LEU A 91 -5.56 -23.48 -2.21
CA LEU A 91 -6.78 -23.15 -1.47
C LEU A 91 -7.13 -21.67 -1.58
N ILE A 92 -6.12 -20.78 -1.56
CA ILE A 92 -6.33 -19.34 -1.75
C ILE A 92 -6.79 -19.07 -3.19
N GLN A 93 -6.08 -19.62 -4.20
CA GLN A 93 -6.40 -19.43 -5.62
C GLN A 93 -7.84 -19.84 -5.96
N GLU A 94 -8.32 -20.96 -5.41
CA GLU A 94 -9.70 -21.42 -5.59
C GLU A 94 -10.74 -20.42 -5.07
N ASN A 95 -10.41 -19.64 -4.02
CA ASN A 95 -11.31 -18.66 -3.40
C ASN A 95 -11.22 -17.24 -4.00
N VAL A 96 -10.24 -16.96 -4.86
CA VAL A 96 -10.01 -15.61 -5.43
C VAL A 96 -9.96 -15.61 -6.95
N SER A 97 -10.41 -16.70 -7.58
CA SER A 97 -10.34 -16.90 -9.04
C SER A 97 -11.12 -15.85 -9.86
N ASP A 98 -12.08 -15.18 -9.26
CA ASP A 98 -12.89 -14.10 -9.83
C ASP A 98 -12.30 -12.69 -9.60
N LEU A 99 -11.16 -12.58 -8.92
CA LEU A 99 -10.48 -11.32 -8.60
C LEU A 99 -9.22 -11.14 -9.47
N PRO A 100 -9.31 -10.53 -10.67
CA PRO A 100 -8.19 -10.45 -11.61
C PRO A 100 -7.02 -9.57 -11.11
N GLN A 101 -7.25 -8.68 -10.15
CA GLN A 101 -6.19 -7.88 -9.52
C GLN A 101 -5.40 -8.64 -8.44
N VAL A 102 -5.83 -9.86 -8.07
CA VAL A 102 -5.20 -10.66 -7.03
C VAL A 102 -4.22 -11.64 -7.66
N LEU A 103 -2.98 -11.60 -7.16
CA LEU A 103 -1.96 -12.60 -7.45
C LEU A 103 -1.67 -13.40 -6.18
N VAL A 104 -1.56 -14.73 -6.29
CA VAL A 104 -1.25 -15.59 -5.15
C VAL A 104 0.10 -16.24 -5.41
N GLU A 105 1.08 -15.95 -4.57
CA GLU A 105 2.43 -16.47 -4.70
C GLU A 105 2.97 -16.89 -3.33
N SER A 106 3.76 -17.97 -3.31
CA SER A 106 4.57 -18.30 -2.15
C SER A 106 5.88 -17.53 -2.16
N PHE A 107 6.40 -17.18 -1.00
CA PHE A 107 7.71 -16.55 -0.86
C PHE A 107 8.50 -17.14 0.31
N SER A 108 9.83 -17.05 0.20
CA SER A 108 10.80 -17.39 1.25
C SER A 108 11.72 -16.20 1.51
N GLY A 109 12.32 -16.14 2.69
CA GLY A 109 13.19 -15.04 3.11
C GLY A 109 12.46 -13.84 3.75
N LEU A 110 13.09 -12.67 3.70
CA LEU A 110 12.56 -11.46 4.34
C LEU A 110 11.43 -10.84 3.51
N LEU A 111 10.37 -10.41 4.20
CA LEU A 111 9.21 -9.79 3.55
C LEU A 111 9.58 -8.48 2.82
N VAL A 112 10.49 -7.68 3.37
CA VAL A 112 10.94 -6.43 2.74
C VAL A 112 11.66 -6.70 1.42
N ASP A 113 12.51 -7.73 1.36
CA ASP A 113 13.19 -8.11 0.12
C ASP A 113 12.19 -8.58 -0.94
N TYR A 114 11.17 -9.34 -0.53
CA TYR A 114 10.09 -9.77 -1.43
C TYR A 114 9.23 -8.59 -1.90
N ALA A 115 8.97 -7.60 -1.04
CA ALA A 115 8.29 -6.37 -1.41
C ALA A 115 9.08 -5.57 -2.46
N CYS A 116 10.38 -5.41 -2.26
CA CYS A 116 11.26 -4.78 -3.24
C CYS A 116 11.27 -5.53 -4.58
N LYS A 117 11.41 -6.87 -4.55
CA LYS A 117 11.41 -7.72 -5.76
C LYS A 117 10.11 -7.60 -6.57
N THR A 118 8.98 -7.41 -5.90
CA THR A 118 7.65 -7.32 -6.54
C THR A 118 7.19 -5.89 -6.78
N GLU A 119 8.06 -4.90 -6.51
CA GLU A 119 7.77 -3.47 -6.62
C GLU A 119 6.51 -3.07 -5.82
N ALA A 120 6.30 -3.73 -4.68
CA ALA A 120 5.21 -3.44 -3.77
C ALA A 120 5.60 -2.32 -2.81
N SER A 121 4.76 -1.30 -2.71
CA SER A 121 4.96 -0.14 -1.82
C SER A 121 4.17 -0.24 -0.52
N VAL A 122 3.29 -1.24 -0.39
CA VAL A 122 2.40 -1.38 0.77
C VAL A 122 2.34 -2.83 1.25
N ILE A 123 2.45 -3.03 2.57
CA ILE A 123 2.10 -4.26 3.28
C ILE A 123 0.72 -4.10 3.92
N ILE A 124 -0.18 -5.04 3.67
CA ILE A 124 -1.49 -5.13 4.31
C ILE A 124 -1.40 -6.10 5.48
N ARG A 125 -1.93 -5.72 6.64
CA ARG A 125 -2.06 -6.61 7.81
C ARG A 125 -3.49 -6.59 8.34
N GLY A 126 -4.00 -7.75 8.73
CA GLY A 126 -5.29 -7.88 9.40
C GLY A 126 -5.13 -7.76 10.91
N LEU A 127 -5.94 -6.92 11.58
CA LEU A 127 -5.96 -6.83 13.05
C LEU A 127 -7.30 -7.30 13.60
N ARG A 128 -7.31 -8.38 14.38
CA ARG A 128 -8.54 -8.91 14.98
C ARG A 128 -8.71 -8.48 16.42
N ALA A 129 -7.62 -8.47 17.19
CA ALA A 129 -7.61 -8.08 18.59
C ALA A 129 -6.50 -7.07 18.88
N VAL A 130 -6.64 -6.34 19.98
CA VAL A 130 -5.62 -5.38 20.45
C VAL A 130 -4.27 -6.07 20.68
N SER A 131 -4.25 -7.34 21.06
CA SER A 131 -3.02 -8.12 21.22
C SER A 131 -2.26 -8.36 19.91
N ASP A 132 -2.96 -8.45 18.77
CA ASP A 132 -2.31 -8.56 17.47
C ASP A 132 -1.61 -7.23 17.12
N PHE A 133 -2.20 -6.10 17.53
CA PHE A 133 -1.69 -4.77 17.18
C PHE A 133 -0.27 -4.51 17.68
N GLU A 134 0.08 -4.86 18.92
CA GLU A 134 1.43 -4.55 19.45
C GLU A 134 2.53 -5.24 18.66
N TYR A 135 2.35 -6.54 18.38
CA TYR A 135 3.31 -7.32 17.59
C TYR A 135 3.41 -6.76 16.16
N GLU A 136 2.25 -6.52 15.53
CA GLU A 136 2.18 -6.03 14.16
C GLU A 136 2.71 -4.61 14.00
N PHE A 137 2.50 -3.76 15.00
CA PHE A 137 3.03 -2.39 15.05
C PHE A 137 4.56 -2.41 15.11
N GLN A 138 5.15 -3.27 15.95
CA GLN A 138 6.60 -3.44 16.02
C GLN A 138 7.18 -3.94 14.69
N MET A 139 6.51 -4.90 14.04
CA MET A 139 6.95 -5.41 12.73
C MET A 139 6.85 -4.34 11.64
N GLY A 140 5.77 -3.56 11.61
CA GLY A 140 5.62 -2.45 10.66
C GLY A 140 6.74 -1.40 10.80
N GLN A 141 7.09 -1.03 12.04
CA GLN A 141 8.20 -0.10 12.30
C GLN A 141 9.56 -0.67 11.88
N MET A 142 9.78 -1.97 12.06
CA MET A 142 11.01 -2.64 11.62
C MET A 142 11.11 -2.66 10.08
N ASN A 143 10.01 -2.98 9.38
CA ASN A 143 9.99 -2.98 7.92
C ASN A 143 10.28 -1.58 7.37
N ARG A 144 9.68 -0.53 7.94
CA ARG A 144 9.97 0.86 7.57
C ARG A 144 11.43 1.26 7.84
N HIS A 145 12.04 0.71 8.88
CA HIS A 145 13.45 0.96 9.16
C HIS A 145 14.37 0.31 8.12
N LEU A 146 13.97 -0.85 7.58
CA LEU A 146 14.70 -1.55 6.51
C LEU A 146 14.47 -0.92 5.13
N ASP A 147 13.27 -0.40 4.89
CA ASP A 147 12.89 0.31 3.66
C ASP A 147 11.92 1.45 3.99
N SER A 148 12.38 2.70 3.85
CA SER A 148 11.60 3.89 4.21
C SER A 148 10.42 4.16 3.27
N GLU A 149 10.41 3.57 2.08
CA GLU A 149 9.34 3.75 1.09
C GLU A 149 8.24 2.69 1.25
N LEU A 150 8.47 1.67 2.09
CA LEU A 150 7.53 0.59 2.35
C LEU A 150 6.57 0.96 3.47
N GLU A 151 5.29 1.11 3.13
CA GLU A 151 4.24 1.44 4.09
C GLU A 151 3.54 0.18 4.61
N THR A 152 3.04 0.22 5.85
CA THR A 152 2.20 -0.85 6.41
C THR A 152 0.81 -0.31 6.75
N ILE A 153 -0.22 -0.93 6.19
CA ILE A 153 -1.62 -0.57 6.41
C ILE A 153 -2.33 -1.72 7.15
N PHE A 154 -3.04 -1.34 8.22
CA PHE A 154 -3.84 -2.26 9.02
C PHE A 154 -5.32 -2.17 8.63
N LEU A 155 -5.92 -3.32 8.33
CA LEU A 155 -7.35 -3.47 8.07
C LEU A 155 -7.97 -4.36 9.15
N MET A 156 -9.01 -3.87 9.83
CA MET A 156 -9.76 -4.67 10.81
C MET A 156 -10.87 -5.43 10.09
N PRO A 157 -10.90 -6.78 10.08
CA PRO A 157 -11.96 -7.53 9.40
C PRO A 157 -13.33 -7.14 9.96
N ASN A 158 -14.37 -7.34 9.14
CA ASN A 158 -15.75 -7.16 9.59
C ASN A 158 -16.01 -8.00 10.85
N GLU A 159 -16.66 -7.41 11.86
CA GLU A 159 -17.00 -8.07 13.15
C GLU A 159 -17.75 -9.41 12.98
N LYS A 160 -18.40 -9.60 11.82
CA LYS A 160 -19.12 -10.83 11.49
C LYS A 160 -18.23 -12.06 11.23
N TYR A 161 -16.91 -11.92 11.13
CA TYR A 161 -15.97 -12.99 10.77
C TYR A 161 -14.79 -13.08 11.75
#